data_AF-A0A373D3W3-F1
#
_entry.id   AF-A0A373D3W3-F1
#
_cell.length_a   1.000
_cell.length_b   1.000
_cell.length_c   1.000
_cell.angle_alpha   90.00
_cell.angle_beta   90.00
_cell.angle_gamma   90.00
#
_symmetry.space_group_name_H-M   'P 1'
#
loop_
_entity.id
_entity.type
_entity.pdbx_description
1 polymer ?
#
loop_
_entity_poly.entity_id
_entity_poly.type
_entity_poly.pdbx_seq_one_letter_code
_entity_poly.pdbx_strand_id
1 'polypeptide(L)'
;MFQKKFRYMAAVLAAIMITQGSFTAFADEIGPGYDEQNKASTDTSVTDPANAWKKVNGVYVDNNGKTIEGALLRGISVAKWQGDIDWAKVAADDISFAFIKMMSYGYEGGYTMDPNYEKNMKGASDNGVQTAPYVYLQTKTVEEAKAAAKYAVEKVSGYNVKYPIAVDVESKYILELSVQELTDVVNAFCDTIAAAGYTPIVYSDYSKFTTEMDTKQIHYDIWLARYGADGTYEGRTIWQCTDKGRVNGINGNVCLEFAYKDYAPVTKGTAVDAGEWKNERGKWYFYRDGGRMSGWINPDGYWYYLDPSELGAMVTGTTMTIDGVGYTFDANGVMQ
;
A
#
# COMPACT_ATOMS: atom_id res chain seq x y z
N MET A 1 65.04 -11.46 12.96
CA MET A 1 64.11 -12.58 12.71
C MET A 1 62.78 -12.21 13.34
N PHE A 2 61.77 -11.84 12.55
CA PHE A 2 60.59 -12.68 12.22
C PHE A 2 59.87 -13.20 13.48
N GLN A 3 58.55 -13.07 13.72
CA GLN A 3 57.41 -12.66 12.89
C GLN A 3 56.14 -12.50 13.78
N LYS A 4 55.26 -11.56 13.42
CA LYS A 4 53.78 -11.46 13.57
C LYS A 4 53.01 -12.48 14.45
N LYS A 5 52.02 -12.00 15.22
CA LYS A 5 50.59 -11.95 14.79
C LYS A 5 49.67 -11.15 15.74
N PHE A 6 48.76 -10.44 15.08
CA PHE A 6 47.72 -9.50 15.52
C PHE A 6 46.64 -10.10 16.43
N ARG A 7 46.03 -9.24 17.27
CA ARG A 7 44.56 -9.08 17.37
C ARG A 7 44.19 -7.80 18.15
N TYR A 8 43.71 -6.79 17.41
CA TYR A 8 42.91 -5.68 17.91
C TYR A 8 41.47 -5.90 17.43
N MET A 9 40.49 -5.70 18.32
CA MET A 9 39.24 -4.96 18.04
C MET A 9 38.48 -4.82 19.35
N ALA A 10 38.56 -3.61 19.92
CA ALA A 10 37.66 -3.14 20.96
C ALA A 10 36.40 -2.60 20.26
N ALA A 11 35.24 -3.20 20.55
CA ALA A 11 33.94 -2.64 20.19
C ALA A 11 33.48 -1.77 21.36
N VAL A 12 33.51 -0.46 21.19
CA VAL A 12 32.86 0.49 22.11
C VAL A 12 31.44 0.71 21.58
N LEU A 13 30.46 0.09 22.25
CA LEU A 13 29.04 0.40 22.09
C LEU A 13 28.74 1.64 22.94
N ALA A 14 28.57 2.79 22.29
CA ALA A 14 28.01 3.98 22.94
C ALA A 14 26.47 3.83 22.98
N ALA A 15 25.94 3.39 24.11
CA ALA A 15 24.53 3.47 24.42
C ALA A 15 24.22 4.91 24.87
N ILE A 16 23.54 5.69 24.02
CA ILE A 16 22.96 6.97 24.43
C ILE A 16 21.60 6.67 25.03
N MET A 17 21.52 6.62 26.37
CA MET A 17 20.27 6.73 27.09
C MET A 17 19.79 8.18 27.03
N ILE A 18 18.77 8.46 26.22
CA ILE A 18 18.06 9.74 26.28
C ILE A 18 17.02 9.62 27.39
N THR A 19 17.26 10.37 28.46
CA THR A 19 16.36 10.55 29.59
C THR A 19 15.04 11.15 29.12
N GLN A 20 13.91 10.57 29.52
CA GLN A 20 12.57 11.12 29.29
C GLN A 20 12.43 12.47 29.98
N GLY A 21 12.59 13.55 29.21
CA GLY A 21 12.11 14.88 29.54
C GLY A 21 10.77 15.07 28.83
N SER A 22 9.69 15.12 29.60
CA SER A 22 8.37 15.53 29.13
C SER A 22 8.45 16.97 28.60
N PHE A 23 8.51 17.10 27.28
CA PHE A 23 8.31 18.35 26.56
C PHE A 23 7.01 18.26 25.75
N THR A 24 6.21 19.30 25.88
CA THR A 24 4.91 19.49 25.22
C THR A 24 5.03 19.32 23.71
N ALA A 25 4.30 18.33 23.20
CA ALA A 25 4.27 17.93 21.80
C ALA A 25 3.72 19.03 20.89
N PHE A 26 4.56 19.54 20.00
CA PHE A 26 4.15 20.17 18.73
C PHE A 26 4.47 19.27 17.52
N ALA A 27 4.89 18.01 17.73
CA ALA A 27 5.26 17.06 16.67
C ALA A 27 4.11 16.14 16.23
N ASP A 28 2.87 16.60 16.37
CA ASP A 28 1.67 15.82 16.05
C ASP A 28 0.89 16.42 14.88
N GLU A 29 1.59 16.86 13.84
CA GLU A 29 0.94 17.29 12.60
C GLU A 29 0.91 16.15 11.58
N ILE A 30 -0.30 15.59 11.45
CA ILE A 30 -0.97 15.30 10.18
C ILE A 30 -0.41 14.09 9.39
N GLY A 31 -1.27 13.08 9.18
CA GLY A 31 -1.00 12.02 8.20
C GLY A 31 -1.12 12.57 6.77
N PRO A 32 -0.69 11.80 5.75
CA PRO A 32 -0.72 12.21 4.35
C PRO A 32 -2.15 12.65 4.02
N GLY A 33 -2.34 13.97 3.86
CA GLY A 33 -3.64 14.55 3.49
C GLY A 33 -4.51 15.21 4.53
N TYR A 34 -4.08 15.37 5.78
CA TYR A 34 -4.84 16.18 6.76
C TYR A 34 -4.39 17.65 6.85
N ASP A 35 -3.43 18.12 6.03
CA ASP A 35 -3.09 19.55 5.92
C ASP A 35 -4.08 20.21 4.95
N GLU A 36 -4.97 21.06 5.47
CA GLU A 36 -6.05 21.69 4.71
C GLU A 36 -5.54 22.63 3.60
N GLN A 37 -4.23 22.90 3.50
CA GLN A 37 -3.75 24.08 2.75
C GLN A 37 -2.80 23.89 1.57
N ASN A 38 -2.27 22.71 1.20
CA ASN A 38 -1.24 22.68 0.15
C ASN A 38 -1.36 21.61 -0.95
N LYS A 39 -2.47 20.88 -1.02
CA LYS A 39 -2.69 19.96 -2.14
C LYS A 39 -3.38 20.70 -3.27
N ALA A 40 -2.75 20.75 -4.44
CA ALA A 40 -3.35 21.33 -5.65
C ALA A 40 -4.66 20.59 -5.97
N SER A 41 -5.77 21.09 -5.41
CA SER A 41 -7.09 20.50 -5.56
C SER A 41 -7.72 21.04 -6.82
N THR A 42 -8.13 20.12 -7.68
CA THR A 42 -9.03 20.38 -8.82
C THR A 42 -10.49 20.12 -8.44
N ASP A 43 -10.74 19.67 -7.21
CA ASP A 43 -12.09 19.43 -6.72
C ASP A 43 -12.80 20.77 -6.48
N THR A 44 -13.84 21.02 -7.28
CA THR A 44 -14.72 22.19 -7.15
C THR A 44 -16.07 21.83 -6.53
N SER A 45 -16.27 20.56 -6.17
CA SER A 45 -17.53 20.07 -5.63
C SER A 45 -17.61 20.23 -4.11
N VAL A 46 -18.79 20.56 -3.61
CA VAL A 46 -19.05 20.65 -2.15
C VAL A 46 -19.40 19.27 -1.58
N THR A 47 -19.89 18.37 -2.43
CA THR A 47 -20.25 16.98 -2.10
C THR A 47 -19.98 16.06 -3.28
N ASP A 48 -19.25 14.98 -3.04
CA ASP A 48 -19.03 13.92 -4.03
C ASP A 48 -20.34 13.19 -4.39
N PRO A 49 -20.55 12.83 -5.68
CA PRO A 49 -21.61 11.90 -6.08
C PRO A 49 -21.51 10.55 -5.34
N ALA A 50 -22.63 9.84 -5.20
CA ALA A 50 -22.71 8.57 -4.44
C ALA A 50 -21.72 7.48 -4.90
N ASN A 51 -21.37 7.49 -6.19
CA ASN A 51 -20.48 6.52 -6.82
C ASN A 51 -19.04 7.04 -7.01
N ALA A 52 -18.74 8.27 -6.59
CA ALA A 52 -17.40 8.82 -6.70
C ALA A 52 -16.38 7.89 -6.06
N TRP A 53 -15.24 7.72 -6.74
CA TRP A 53 -14.09 6.95 -6.26
C TRP A 53 -14.35 5.45 -6.07
N LYS A 54 -15.42 4.90 -6.68
CA LYS A 54 -15.79 3.48 -6.58
C LYS A 54 -15.71 2.78 -7.92
N LYS A 55 -15.74 1.45 -7.88
CA LYS A 55 -15.87 0.61 -9.07
C LYS A 55 -17.33 0.58 -9.52
N VAL A 56 -17.59 1.02 -10.74
CA VAL A 56 -18.90 1.01 -11.41
C VAL A 56 -18.73 0.27 -12.73
N ASN A 57 -19.50 -0.81 -12.92
CA ASN A 57 -19.44 -1.63 -14.14
C ASN A 57 -18.01 -2.09 -14.50
N GLY A 58 -17.23 -2.49 -13.49
CA GLY A 58 -15.87 -3.02 -13.67
C GLY A 58 -14.76 -1.97 -13.81
N VAL A 59 -15.08 -0.67 -13.83
CA VAL A 59 -14.09 0.41 -13.92
C VAL A 59 -14.21 1.38 -12.74
N TYR A 60 -13.10 2.01 -12.34
CA TYR A 60 -13.12 3.05 -11.32
C TYR A 60 -13.56 4.39 -11.90
N VAL A 61 -14.32 5.18 -11.13
CA VAL A 61 -14.79 6.51 -11.55
C VAL A 61 -14.37 7.61 -10.58
N ASP A 62 -14.13 8.82 -11.10
CA ASP A 62 -13.75 10.01 -10.33
C ASP A 62 -14.96 10.70 -9.66
N ASN A 63 -14.74 11.85 -9.00
CA ASN A 63 -15.81 12.67 -8.42
C ASN A 63 -16.76 13.33 -9.42
N ASN A 64 -16.50 13.23 -10.72
CA ASN A 64 -17.43 13.63 -11.78
C ASN A 64 -18.15 12.42 -12.41
N GLY A 65 -17.90 11.20 -11.91
CA GLY A 65 -18.43 9.96 -12.46
C GLY A 65 -17.75 9.52 -13.76
N LYS A 66 -16.60 10.11 -14.12
CA LYS A 66 -15.83 9.75 -15.30
C LYS A 66 -14.86 8.62 -14.97
N THR A 67 -14.65 7.70 -15.91
CA THR A 67 -13.66 6.63 -15.77
C THR A 67 -12.26 7.17 -15.45
N ILE A 68 -11.62 6.57 -14.45
CA ILE A 68 -10.21 6.75 -14.13
C ILE A 68 -9.40 5.77 -14.98
N GLU A 69 -9.03 6.22 -16.17
CA GLU A 69 -8.29 5.41 -17.14
C GLU A 69 -6.98 4.87 -16.56
N GLY A 70 -6.75 3.56 -16.66
CA GLY A 70 -5.52 2.90 -16.20
C GLY A 70 -5.46 2.57 -14.70
N ALA A 71 -6.46 2.94 -13.90
CA ALA A 71 -6.52 2.50 -12.51
C ALA A 71 -6.77 0.99 -12.43
N LEU A 72 -5.90 0.29 -11.72
CA LEU A 72 -5.92 -1.16 -11.54
C LEU A 72 -6.60 -1.56 -10.24
N LEU A 73 -6.26 -0.85 -9.15
CA LEU A 73 -6.67 -1.19 -7.79
C LEU A 73 -7.00 0.07 -7.02
N ARG A 74 -7.96 -0.05 -6.10
CA ARG A 74 -8.30 0.99 -5.12
C ARG A 74 -7.64 0.68 -3.78
N GLY A 75 -7.12 1.71 -3.14
CA GLY A 75 -6.48 1.62 -1.84
C GLY A 75 -6.83 2.77 -0.92
N ILE A 76 -6.22 2.77 0.25
CA ILE A 76 -6.34 3.81 1.27
C ILE A 76 -4.99 4.17 1.87
N SER A 77 -4.90 5.31 2.54
CA SER A 77 -3.82 5.59 3.49
C SER A 77 -4.37 5.85 4.89
N VAL A 78 -3.79 5.23 5.91
CA VAL A 78 -4.25 5.28 7.31
C VAL A 78 -3.11 5.52 8.30
N ALA A 79 -3.47 6.12 9.43
CA ALA A 79 -2.62 6.37 10.58
C ALA A 79 -3.45 6.16 11.86
N LYS A 80 -2.96 6.64 13.01
CA LYS A 80 -3.71 6.66 14.28
C LYS A 80 -5.09 7.31 14.19
N TRP A 81 -5.28 8.26 13.26
CA TRP A 81 -6.48 9.10 13.16
C TRP A 81 -7.75 8.34 12.78
N GLN A 82 -7.63 7.20 12.10
CA GLN A 82 -8.78 6.36 11.74
C GLN A 82 -9.29 5.51 12.92
N GLY A 83 -8.56 5.49 14.04
CA GLY A 83 -8.95 4.73 15.23
C GLY A 83 -9.05 3.24 14.95
N ASP A 84 -10.14 2.63 15.41
CA ASP A 84 -10.42 1.21 15.20
C ASP A 84 -11.02 0.96 13.81
N ILE A 85 -10.31 0.16 13.01
CA ILE A 85 -10.70 -0.20 11.64
C ILE A 85 -11.21 -1.65 11.60
N ASP A 86 -12.38 -1.85 11.00
CA ASP A 86 -12.93 -3.17 10.65
C ASP A 86 -12.39 -3.57 9.27
N TRP A 87 -11.23 -4.24 9.26
CA TRP A 87 -10.52 -4.59 8.03
C TRP A 87 -11.25 -5.59 7.13
N ALA A 88 -12.14 -6.42 7.68
CA ALA A 88 -12.96 -7.31 6.88
C ALA A 88 -13.97 -6.52 6.03
N LYS A 89 -14.59 -5.48 6.62
CA LYS A 89 -15.46 -4.56 5.87
C LYS A 89 -14.70 -3.70 4.87
N VAL A 90 -13.47 -3.28 5.21
CA VAL A 90 -12.59 -2.53 4.30
C VAL A 90 -12.26 -3.37 3.06
N ALA A 91 -11.83 -4.61 3.25
CA ALA A 91 -11.56 -5.53 2.14
C ALA A 91 -12.80 -5.80 1.28
N ALA A 92 -13.97 -5.97 1.93
CA ALA A 92 -15.25 -6.14 1.23
C ALA A 92 -15.72 -4.89 0.45
N ASP A 93 -15.16 -3.71 0.74
CA ASP A 93 -15.42 -2.44 0.02
C ASP A 93 -14.34 -2.15 -1.04
N ASP A 94 -13.82 -3.21 -1.67
CA ASP A 94 -12.90 -3.18 -2.82
C ASP A 94 -11.55 -2.50 -2.53
N ILE A 95 -11.13 -2.43 -1.27
CA ILE A 95 -9.79 -1.96 -0.90
C ILE A 95 -8.78 -3.11 -1.02
N SER A 96 -7.82 -2.94 -1.92
CA SER A 96 -6.80 -3.95 -2.26
C SER A 96 -5.46 -3.72 -1.57
N PHE A 97 -5.14 -2.47 -1.23
CA PHE A 97 -3.91 -2.09 -0.53
C PHE A 97 -4.13 -0.93 0.43
N ALA A 98 -3.25 -0.83 1.44
CA ALA A 98 -3.27 0.24 2.43
C ALA A 98 -1.86 0.76 2.69
N PHE A 99 -1.66 2.07 2.51
CA PHE A 99 -0.52 2.79 3.05
C PHE A 99 -0.73 3.00 4.55
N ILE A 100 0.16 2.48 5.40
CA ILE A 100 -0.02 2.47 6.86
C ILE A 100 1.12 3.23 7.52
N LYS A 101 0.78 4.24 8.33
CA LYS A 101 1.81 5.06 9.01
C LYS A 101 2.62 4.18 9.93
N MET A 102 3.92 4.12 9.69
CA MET A 102 4.86 3.48 10.59
C MET A 102 5.29 4.46 11.68
N MET A 103 5.81 5.60 11.28
CA MET A 103 6.41 6.56 12.19
C MET A 103 6.59 7.94 11.56
N SER A 104 6.79 8.93 12.40
CA SER A 104 7.50 10.17 12.05
C SER A 104 8.96 10.04 12.50
N TYR A 105 9.93 10.48 11.69
CA TYR A 105 11.35 10.30 11.99
C TYR A 105 12.19 11.52 11.60
N GLY A 106 12.94 12.09 12.55
CA GLY A 106 13.98 13.09 12.33
C GLY A 106 13.73 14.45 13.01
N TYR A 107 12.51 14.75 13.43
CA TYR A 107 12.22 16.02 14.10
C TYR A 107 12.96 16.11 15.43
N GLU A 108 13.78 17.14 15.59
CA GLU A 108 14.69 17.32 16.74
C GLU A 108 15.56 16.08 17.03
N GLY A 109 15.89 15.29 15.99
CA GLY A 109 16.68 14.08 16.09
C GLY A 109 15.95 12.86 16.68
N GLY A 110 14.64 12.95 16.90
CA GLY A 110 13.82 11.88 17.48
C GLY A 110 12.98 11.10 16.46
N TYR A 111 12.22 10.12 16.95
CA TYR A 111 11.19 9.42 16.17
C TYR A 111 9.95 9.15 17.04
N THR A 112 8.80 9.05 16.39
CA THR A 112 7.52 8.72 17.02
C THR A 112 6.83 7.64 16.21
N MET A 113 6.66 6.44 16.80
CA MET A 113 5.88 5.36 16.18
C MET A 113 4.40 5.72 16.13
N ASP A 114 3.71 5.33 15.07
CA ASP A 114 2.25 5.38 15.05
C ASP A 114 1.71 4.28 15.97
N PRO A 115 0.89 4.61 16.98
CA PRO A 115 0.39 3.65 17.96
C PRO A 115 -0.51 2.56 17.35
N ASN A 116 -1.07 2.80 16.15
CA ASN A 116 -1.91 1.84 15.45
C ASN A 116 -1.15 1.07 14.36
N TYR A 117 0.16 1.31 14.16
CA TYR A 117 0.94 0.68 13.09
C TYR A 117 0.81 -0.84 13.10
N GLU A 118 1.17 -1.50 14.20
CA GLU A 118 1.16 -2.97 14.27
C GLU A 118 -0.24 -3.55 14.09
N LYS A 119 -1.24 -2.92 14.72
CA LYS A 119 -2.65 -3.30 14.62
C LYS A 119 -3.15 -3.20 13.18
N ASN A 120 -2.82 -2.12 12.49
CA ASN A 120 -3.25 -1.88 11.11
C ASN A 120 -2.51 -2.80 10.13
N MET A 121 -1.19 -2.98 10.29
CA MET A 121 -0.40 -3.91 9.46
C MET A 121 -0.96 -5.33 9.57
N LYS A 122 -1.24 -5.79 10.79
CA LYS A 122 -1.82 -7.12 11.02
C LYS A 122 -3.26 -7.21 10.49
N GLY A 123 -4.12 -6.26 10.85
CA GLY A 123 -5.53 -6.29 10.46
C GLY A 123 -5.72 -6.27 8.94
N ALA A 124 -4.97 -5.42 8.23
CA ALA A 124 -4.99 -5.36 6.77
C ALA A 124 -4.53 -6.69 6.15
N SER A 125 -3.35 -7.18 6.55
CA SER A 125 -2.77 -8.40 5.98
C SER A 125 -3.60 -9.67 6.25
N ASP A 126 -4.16 -9.81 7.46
CA ASP A 126 -5.06 -10.93 7.81
C ASP A 126 -6.34 -10.96 6.94
N ASN A 127 -6.75 -9.82 6.36
CA ASN A 127 -7.92 -9.69 5.50
C ASN A 127 -7.56 -9.57 4.01
N GLY A 128 -6.33 -9.91 3.63
CA GLY A 128 -5.87 -9.93 2.23
C GLY A 128 -5.59 -8.56 1.63
N VAL A 129 -5.62 -7.49 2.43
CA VAL A 129 -5.25 -6.13 1.99
C VAL A 129 -3.73 -6.00 2.03
N GLN A 130 -3.11 -5.66 0.89
CA GLN A 130 -1.67 -5.50 0.80
C GLN A 130 -1.20 -4.32 1.65
N THR A 131 -0.13 -4.51 2.42
CA THR A 131 0.37 -3.49 3.36
C THR A 131 1.56 -2.74 2.79
N ALA A 132 1.50 -1.40 2.84
CA ALA A 132 2.54 -0.49 2.36
C ALA A 132 2.94 0.47 3.50
N PRO A 133 3.96 0.15 4.31
CA PRO A 133 4.33 1.02 5.43
C PRO A 133 4.92 2.34 4.93
N TYR A 134 4.65 3.44 5.61
CA TYR A 134 5.25 4.74 5.26
C TYR A 134 5.87 5.48 6.45
N VAL A 135 6.91 6.26 6.16
CA VAL A 135 7.64 7.09 7.12
C VAL A 135 7.41 8.56 6.79
N TYR A 136 6.83 9.31 7.73
CA TYR A 136 6.78 10.77 7.66
C TYR A 136 8.17 11.32 7.96
N LEU A 137 8.87 11.76 6.91
CA LEU A 137 10.29 12.08 6.99
C LEU A 137 10.48 13.51 7.49
N GLN A 138 11.38 13.67 8.45
CA GLN A 138 11.72 14.94 9.08
C GLN A 138 13.24 15.09 9.27
N THR A 139 14.03 14.37 8.47
CA THR A 139 15.50 14.39 8.52
C THR A 139 16.06 15.46 7.59
N LYS A 140 17.12 16.18 8.02
CA LYS A 140 17.72 17.26 7.21
C LYS A 140 18.99 16.86 6.48
N THR A 141 19.53 15.68 6.78
CA THR A 141 20.78 15.19 6.18
C THR A 141 20.64 13.81 5.54
N VAL A 142 21.52 13.53 4.58
CA VAL A 142 21.62 12.22 3.92
C VAL A 142 21.87 11.09 4.93
N GLU A 143 22.70 11.34 5.94
CA GLU A 143 23.03 10.38 6.99
C GLU A 143 21.82 10.04 7.86
N GLU A 144 21.03 11.04 8.25
CA GLU A 144 19.79 10.86 9.01
C GLU A 144 18.73 10.13 8.18
N ALA A 145 18.60 10.45 6.88
CA ALA A 145 17.67 9.77 5.98
C ALA A 145 18.00 8.27 5.84
N LYS A 146 19.29 7.94 5.71
CA LYS A 146 19.78 6.55 5.75
C LYS A 146 19.48 5.86 7.08
N ALA A 147 19.58 6.59 8.20
CA ALA A 147 19.25 6.04 9.51
C ALA A 147 17.74 5.76 9.64
N ALA A 148 16.89 6.69 9.20
CA ALA A 148 15.44 6.52 9.14
C ALA A 148 15.03 5.30 8.31
N ALA A 149 15.61 5.15 7.11
CA ALA A 149 15.35 4.02 6.23
C ALA A 149 15.79 2.67 6.84
N LYS A 150 16.98 2.61 7.45
CA LYS A 150 17.44 1.40 8.15
C LYS A 150 16.50 1.02 9.30
N TYR A 151 16.04 2.00 10.05
CA TYR A 151 15.09 1.76 11.14
C TYR A 151 13.74 1.28 10.61
N ALA A 152 13.26 1.83 9.49
CA ALA A 152 12.06 1.33 8.82
C ALA A 152 12.21 -0.14 8.38
N VAL A 153 13.34 -0.50 7.77
CA VAL A 153 13.65 -1.89 7.36
C VAL A 153 13.64 -2.83 8.57
N GLU A 154 14.21 -2.44 9.70
CA GLU A 154 14.17 -3.23 10.94
C GLU A 154 12.73 -3.52 11.36
N LYS A 155 11.85 -2.50 11.36
CA LYS A 155 10.44 -2.67 11.74
C LYS A 155 9.63 -3.50 10.75
N VAL A 156 9.96 -3.44 9.46
CA VAL A 156 9.28 -4.25 8.43
C VAL A 156 9.70 -5.72 8.45
N SER A 157 10.89 -6.06 8.96
CA SER A 157 11.46 -7.42 8.87
C SER A 157 10.58 -8.55 9.45
N GLY A 158 9.61 -8.23 10.32
CA GLY A 158 8.62 -9.17 10.85
C GLY A 158 7.40 -9.41 9.94
N TYR A 159 7.29 -8.74 8.80
CA TYR A 159 6.13 -8.74 7.92
C TYR A 159 6.49 -9.16 6.49
N ASN A 160 5.58 -9.83 5.80
CA ASN A 160 5.69 -10.12 4.37
C ASN A 160 5.17 -8.94 3.54
N VAL A 161 5.98 -7.89 3.42
CA VAL A 161 5.63 -6.66 2.68
C VAL A 161 6.04 -6.80 1.22
N LYS A 162 5.04 -6.88 0.33
CA LYS A 162 5.23 -6.89 -1.13
C LYS A 162 4.95 -5.54 -1.79
N TYR A 163 4.16 -4.69 -1.13
CA TYR A 163 3.90 -3.33 -1.56
C TYR A 163 5.01 -2.38 -1.09
N PRO A 164 5.10 -1.16 -1.66
CA PRO A 164 6.23 -0.28 -1.39
C PRO A 164 6.35 0.16 0.07
N ILE A 165 7.58 0.47 0.48
CA ILE A 165 7.87 1.25 1.68
C ILE A 165 7.97 2.72 1.24
N ALA A 166 7.07 3.57 1.73
CA ALA A 166 7.00 4.96 1.28
C ALA A 166 7.77 5.91 2.18
N VAL A 167 8.37 6.92 1.56
CA VAL A 167 8.82 8.15 2.23
C VAL A 167 7.80 9.23 1.98
N ASP A 168 7.28 9.81 3.06
CA ASP A 168 6.33 10.92 3.02
C ASP A 168 7.08 12.25 3.23
N VAL A 169 7.10 13.06 2.17
CA VAL A 169 7.89 14.29 2.04
C VAL A 169 6.97 15.50 2.11
N GLU A 170 6.37 15.73 3.27
CA GLU A 170 5.45 16.86 3.47
C GLU A 170 5.83 17.80 4.62
N SER A 171 6.82 17.43 5.43
CA SER A 171 7.14 18.20 6.64
C SER A 171 7.73 19.57 6.33
N LYS A 172 7.09 20.63 6.82
CA LYS A 172 7.62 22.00 6.77
C LYS A 172 9.06 22.08 7.28
N TYR A 173 9.44 21.22 8.23
CA TYR A 173 10.80 21.14 8.76
C TYR A 173 11.85 20.79 7.70
N ILE A 174 11.54 19.93 6.73
CA ILE A 174 12.49 19.53 5.66
C ILE A 174 12.35 20.39 4.40
N LEU A 175 11.25 21.12 4.25
CA LEU A 175 11.05 22.08 3.14
C LEU A 175 11.84 23.38 3.29
N GLU A 176 12.60 23.55 4.38
CA GLU A 176 13.60 24.62 4.52
C GLU A 176 14.90 24.31 3.76
N LEU A 177 15.10 23.05 3.36
CA LEU A 177 16.25 22.63 2.56
C LEU A 177 16.16 23.21 1.14
N SER A 178 17.31 23.38 0.49
CA SER A 178 17.31 23.63 -0.95
C SER A 178 16.74 22.43 -1.72
N VAL A 179 16.26 22.68 -2.94
CA VAL A 179 15.74 21.63 -3.84
C VAL A 179 16.72 20.45 -3.98
N GLN A 180 18.01 20.74 -4.13
CA GLN A 180 19.02 19.68 -4.28
C GLN A 180 19.23 18.91 -2.98
N GLU A 181 19.30 19.59 -1.83
CA GLU A 181 19.47 18.92 -0.52
C GLU A 181 18.27 18.02 -0.20
N LEU A 182 17.04 18.48 -0.46
CA LEU A 182 15.85 17.66 -0.27
C LEU A 182 15.85 16.45 -1.21
N THR A 183 16.23 16.66 -2.48
CA THR A 183 16.36 15.58 -3.48
C THR A 183 17.38 14.52 -3.03
N ASP A 184 18.53 14.95 -2.51
CA ASP A 184 19.58 14.05 -2.00
C ASP A 184 19.11 13.27 -0.76
N VAL A 185 18.39 13.92 0.15
CA VAL A 185 17.78 13.30 1.34
C VAL A 185 16.77 12.22 0.95
N VAL A 186 15.88 12.52 0.00
CA VAL A 186 14.86 11.57 -0.48
C VAL A 186 15.51 10.38 -1.17
N ASN A 187 16.45 10.62 -2.10
CA ASN A 187 17.17 9.54 -2.77
C ASN A 187 17.96 8.68 -1.77
N ALA A 188 18.60 9.26 -0.77
CA ALA A 188 19.34 8.52 0.25
C ALA A 188 18.43 7.57 1.07
N PHE A 189 17.21 8.01 1.39
CA PHE A 189 16.22 7.14 2.02
C PHE A 189 15.84 5.99 1.08
N CYS A 190 15.43 6.30 -0.15
CA CYS A 190 14.95 5.31 -1.11
C CYS A 190 16.04 4.30 -1.53
N ASP A 191 17.27 4.75 -1.76
CA ASP A 191 18.44 3.90 -2.03
C ASP A 191 18.66 2.88 -0.92
N THR A 192 18.46 3.31 0.33
CA THR A 192 18.66 2.44 1.51
C THR A 192 17.57 1.37 1.60
N ILE A 193 16.31 1.72 1.29
CA ILE A 193 15.20 0.78 1.19
C ILE A 193 15.43 -0.22 0.04
N ALA A 194 15.82 0.27 -1.13
CA ALA A 194 16.12 -0.55 -2.30
C ALA A 194 17.28 -1.51 -2.06
N ALA A 195 18.36 -1.05 -1.43
CA ALA A 195 19.50 -1.88 -1.06
C ALA A 195 19.14 -2.98 -0.04
N ALA A 196 18.06 -2.80 0.73
CA ALA A 196 17.53 -3.82 1.63
C ALA A 196 16.59 -4.83 0.94
N GLY A 197 16.36 -4.69 -0.37
CA GLY A 197 15.52 -5.61 -1.16
C GLY A 197 14.04 -5.27 -1.18
N TYR A 198 13.65 -4.08 -0.71
CA TYR A 198 12.27 -3.58 -0.76
C TYR A 198 12.10 -2.56 -1.88
N THR A 199 10.86 -2.35 -2.30
CA THR A 199 10.52 -1.31 -3.29
C THR A 199 10.26 0.02 -2.57
N PRO A 200 11.07 1.08 -2.75
CA PRO A 200 10.73 2.40 -2.26
C PRO A 200 9.71 3.11 -3.16
N ILE A 201 8.94 4.03 -2.58
CA ILE A 201 8.08 4.97 -3.31
C ILE A 201 8.14 6.35 -2.62
N VAL A 202 8.12 7.43 -3.40
CA VAL A 202 8.13 8.80 -2.85
C VAL A 202 6.72 9.35 -2.86
N TYR A 203 6.25 9.80 -1.69
CA TYR A 203 4.97 10.48 -1.55
C TYR A 203 5.14 11.96 -1.30
N SER A 204 4.37 12.75 -2.03
CA SER A 204 4.25 14.19 -1.85
C SER A 204 3.07 14.73 -2.67
N ASP A 205 2.71 15.99 -2.48
CA ASP A 205 1.76 16.68 -3.36
C ASP A 205 2.37 17.19 -4.67
N TYR A 206 1.50 17.54 -5.61
CA TYR A 206 1.88 18.09 -6.92
C TYR A 206 2.77 19.34 -6.84
N SER A 207 2.49 20.26 -5.91
CA SER A 207 3.30 21.48 -5.76
C SER A 207 4.72 21.11 -5.37
N LYS A 208 4.89 20.31 -4.32
CA LYS A 208 6.20 19.89 -3.84
C LYS A 208 6.99 19.10 -4.89
N PHE A 209 6.33 18.24 -5.65
CA PHE A 209 6.94 17.55 -6.79
C PHE A 209 7.30 18.44 -7.98
N THR A 210 6.83 19.69 -8.03
CA THR A 210 7.14 20.64 -9.11
C THR A 210 8.02 21.81 -8.65
N THR A 211 8.10 22.09 -7.35
CA THR A 211 8.81 23.25 -6.80
C THR A 211 9.92 22.89 -5.81
N GLU A 212 9.77 21.82 -5.02
CA GLU A 212 10.66 21.55 -3.87
C GLU A 212 11.66 20.40 -4.13
N MET A 213 11.44 19.58 -5.17
CA MET A 213 12.33 18.48 -5.54
C MET A 213 12.66 18.49 -7.03
N ASP A 214 13.89 18.11 -7.39
CA ASP A 214 14.23 17.81 -8.79
C ASP A 214 13.88 16.35 -9.09
N THR A 215 12.64 16.12 -9.49
CA THR A 215 12.12 14.76 -9.71
C THR A 215 12.79 14.04 -10.89
N LYS A 216 13.57 14.73 -11.73
CA LYS A 216 14.40 14.07 -12.75
C LYS A 216 15.55 13.26 -12.15
N GLN A 217 15.95 13.61 -10.93
CA GLN A 217 16.96 12.88 -10.17
C GLN A 217 16.36 11.81 -9.24
N ILE A 218 15.02 11.73 -9.15
CA ILE A 218 14.33 10.69 -8.36
C ILE A 218 14.01 9.52 -9.29
N HIS A 219 14.70 8.40 -9.11
CA HIS A 219 14.55 7.21 -9.96
C HIS A 219 13.48 6.22 -9.48
N TYR A 220 12.71 6.63 -8.48
CA TYR A 220 11.76 5.79 -7.76
C TYR A 220 10.32 6.11 -8.15
N ASP A 221 9.45 5.15 -7.91
CA ASP A 221 8.03 5.31 -8.19
C ASP A 221 7.45 6.50 -7.38
N ILE A 222 6.44 7.15 -7.95
CA ILE A 222 5.79 8.32 -7.34
C ILE A 222 4.38 7.98 -6.85
N TRP A 223 4.12 8.30 -5.59
CA TRP A 223 2.80 8.36 -4.96
C TRP A 223 2.35 9.83 -4.90
N LEU A 224 1.52 10.22 -5.87
CA LEU A 224 1.07 11.60 -6.05
C LEU A 224 -0.14 11.92 -5.18
N ALA A 225 -0.06 12.94 -4.33
CA ALA A 225 -1.24 13.61 -3.81
C ALA A 225 -1.71 14.76 -4.71
N ARG A 226 -2.91 14.60 -5.29
CA ARG A 226 -3.55 15.64 -6.10
C ARG A 226 -5.06 15.44 -6.10
N TYR A 227 -5.80 16.31 -5.43
CA TYR A 227 -7.20 16.05 -5.17
C TYR A 227 -8.12 16.45 -6.32
N GLY A 228 -9.26 15.76 -6.44
CA GLY A 228 -10.24 15.96 -7.52
C GLY A 228 -9.94 15.12 -8.75
N ALA A 229 -10.44 15.50 -9.92
CA ALA A 229 -10.43 14.62 -11.10
C ALA A 229 -9.08 14.55 -11.86
N ASP A 230 -8.15 15.47 -11.61
CA ASP A 230 -6.86 15.47 -12.28
C ASP A 230 -5.76 14.78 -11.46
N GLY A 231 -5.57 13.49 -11.73
CA GLY A 231 -4.47 12.69 -11.18
C GLY A 231 -3.18 12.74 -11.99
N THR A 232 -2.98 13.74 -12.87
CA THR A 232 -1.88 13.73 -13.82
C THR A 232 -0.55 14.18 -13.20
N TYR A 233 0.46 13.33 -13.34
CA TYR A 233 1.89 13.59 -13.12
C TYR A 233 2.73 12.55 -13.90
N GLU A 234 3.91 12.92 -14.40
CA GLU A 234 4.75 11.98 -15.15
C GLU A 234 5.31 10.90 -14.22
N GLY A 235 5.23 9.62 -14.61
CA GLY A 235 5.79 8.51 -13.82
C GLY A 235 5.05 8.14 -12.53
N ARG A 236 3.90 8.76 -12.21
CA ARG A 236 3.12 8.32 -11.02
C ARG A 236 2.60 6.91 -11.17
N THR A 237 2.70 6.15 -10.09
CA THR A 237 2.22 4.78 -9.99
C THR A 237 1.10 4.63 -8.97
N ILE A 238 1.01 5.53 -7.99
CA ILE A 238 -0.10 5.66 -7.06
C ILE A 238 -0.60 7.10 -7.12
N TRP A 239 -1.93 7.26 -7.05
CA TRP A 239 -2.58 8.56 -6.97
C TRP A 239 -3.53 8.64 -5.76
N GLN A 240 -3.23 9.55 -4.84
CA GLN A 240 -4.13 9.96 -3.77
C GLN A 240 -5.09 11.05 -4.28
N CYS A 241 -6.35 10.67 -4.48
CA CYS A 241 -7.34 11.50 -5.18
C CYS A 241 -8.23 12.33 -4.25
N THR A 242 -8.33 11.98 -2.97
CA THR A 242 -9.12 12.72 -1.97
C THR A 242 -8.72 12.30 -0.56
N ASP A 243 -8.86 13.19 0.41
CA ASP A 243 -8.86 12.93 1.86
C ASP A 243 -10.28 12.77 2.45
N LYS A 244 -11.31 13.05 1.66
CA LYS A 244 -12.72 13.02 2.10
C LYS A 244 -13.42 11.70 1.79
N GLY A 245 -12.64 10.67 1.46
CA GLY A 245 -13.16 9.35 1.14
C GLY A 245 -14.00 8.73 2.25
N ARG A 246 -14.85 7.79 1.84
CA ARG A 246 -15.63 6.93 2.74
C ARG A 246 -15.41 5.48 2.33
N VAL A 247 -15.05 4.66 3.31
CA VAL A 247 -14.85 3.22 3.16
C VAL A 247 -15.56 2.53 4.31
N ASN A 248 -16.32 1.49 4.01
CA ASN A 248 -17.00 0.69 5.03
C ASN A 248 -15.97 0.07 5.99
N GLY A 249 -16.25 0.15 7.29
CA GLY A 249 -15.33 -0.31 8.34
C GLY A 249 -14.37 0.76 8.87
N ILE A 250 -14.40 1.98 8.32
CA ILE A 250 -13.68 3.14 8.87
C ILE A 250 -14.67 4.22 9.27
N ASN A 251 -14.53 4.73 10.50
CA ASN A 251 -15.32 5.86 10.96
C ASN A 251 -14.69 7.17 10.49
N GLY A 252 -15.46 7.98 9.75
CA GLY A 252 -15.01 9.29 9.29
C GLY A 252 -14.31 9.27 7.92
N ASN A 253 -13.45 10.26 7.72
CA ASN A 253 -12.70 10.46 6.48
C ASN A 253 -11.51 9.50 6.37
N VAL A 254 -11.20 9.06 5.15
CA VAL A 254 -9.97 8.35 4.82
C VAL A 254 -9.50 8.78 3.44
N CYS A 255 -8.18 8.86 3.24
CA CYS A 255 -7.64 9.12 1.93
C CYS A 255 -7.88 7.92 0.99
N LEU A 256 -8.25 8.20 -0.25
CA LEU A 256 -8.45 7.20 -1.29
C LEU A 256 -7.31 7.25 -2.29
N GLU A 257 -6.86 6.06 -2.67
CA GLU A 257 -5.72 5.82 -3.54
C GLU A 257 -6.15 5.02 -4.77
N PHE A 258 -5.54 5.29 -5.92
CA PHE A 258 -5.60 4.42 -7.08
C PHE A 258 -4.20 4.00 -7.52
N ALA A 259 -3.99 2.70 -7.69
CA ALA A 259 -2.76 2.15 -8.22
C ALA A 259 -2.83 1.97 -9.73
N TYR A 260 -1.77 2.38 -10.42
CA TYR A 260 -1.51 2.21 -11.86
C TYR A 260 -0.42 1.16 -12.12
N LYS A 261 0.21 0.70 -11.04
CA LYS A 261 1.17 -0.41 -11.01
C LYS A 261 0.76 -1.33 -9.87
N ASP A 262 0.52 -2.60 -10.17
CA ASP A 262 0.38 -3.60 -9.13
C ASP A 262 1.78 -4.07 -8.71
N TYR A 263 2.12 -3.87 -7.45
CA TYR A 263 3.42 -4.22 -6.86
C TYR A 263 3.49 -5.64 -6.35
N ALA A 264 2.34 -6.24 -6.11
CA ALA A 264 2.22 -7.64 -5.80
C ALA A 264 1.26 -8.26 -6.82
N PRO A 265 1.57 -8.16 -8.14
CA PRO A 265 0.72 -8.73 -9.15
C PRO A 265 0.59 -10.19 -8.78
N VAL A 266 -0.63 -10.57 -8.44
CA VAL A 266 -1.01 -11.96 -8.56
C VAL A 266 -0.75 -12.25 -10.02
N THR A 267 0.35 -12.95 -10.32
CA THR A 267 0.55 -13.54 -11.65
C THR A 267 -0.82 -14.11 -12.01
N LYS A 268 -1.45 -13.64 -13.09
CA LYS A 268 -2.63 -14.33 -13.62
C LYS A 268 -2.20 -15.79 -13.78
N GLY A 269 -2.70 -16.66 -12.89
CA GLY A 269 -2.13 -18.00 -12.63
C GLY A 269 -1.73 -18.33 -11.18
N THR A 270 -1.83 -17.45 -10.18
CA THR A 270 -1.51 -17.79 -8.78
C THR A 270 -2.42 -17.08 -7.75
N ALA A 271 -3.74 -17.27 -7.81
CA ALA A 271 -4.55 -16.99 -6.62
C ALA A 271 -4.33 -18.07 -5.56
N VAL A 272 -4.55 -17.68 -4.32
CA VAL A 272 -4.01 -18.34 -3.13
C VAL A 272 -5.05 -19.32 -2.58
N ASP A 273 -5.26 -20.40 -3.32
CA ASP A 273 -5.81 -21.64 -2.77
C ASP A 273 -4.83 -22.75 -3.13
N ALA A 274 -3.87 -23.04 -2.24
CA ALA A 274 -2.90 -24.10 -2.48
C ALA A 274 -3.65 -25.43 -2.69
N GLY A 275 -3.59 -25.96 -3.91
CA GLY A 275 -4.32 -27.15 -4.30
C GLY A 275 -3.92 -27.61 -5.69
N GLU A 276 -4.52 -28.69 -6.15
CA GLU A 276 -4.19 -29.32 -7.43
C GLU A 276 -5.44 -29.71 -8.22
N TRP A 277 -5.43 -29.43 -9.53
CA TRP A 277 -6.41 -29.96 -10.47
C TRP A 277 -6.08 -31.41 -10.83
N LYS A 278 -7.07 -32.30 -10.77
CA LYS A 278 -6.96 -33.69 -11.23
C LYS A 278 -8.01 -34.01 -12.27
N ASN A 279 -7.59 -34.56 -13.40
CA ASN A 279 -8.49 -35.17 -14.35
C ASN A 279 -8.71 -36.63 -13.97
N GLU A 280 -9.95 -36.98 -13.69
CA GLU A 280 -10.36 -38.35 -13.40
C GLU A 280 -11.45 -38.75 -14.37
N ARG A 281 -11.12 -39.67 -15.29
CA ARG A 281 -12.06 -40.22 -16.28
C ARG A 281 -12.75 -39.12 -17.13
N GLY A 282 -12.02 -38.07 -17.48
CA GLY A 282 -12.51 -36.99 -18.35
C GLY A 282 -13.24 -35.85 -17.63
N LYS A 283 -13.43 -35.93 -16.31
CA LYS A 283 -13.92 -34.82 -15.49
C LYS A 283 -12.78 -34.21 -14.68
N TRP A 284 -12.82 -32.89 -14.49
CA TRP A 284 -11.83 -32.16 -13.69
C TRP A 284 -12.33 -31.94 -12.27
N TYR A 285 -11.44 -32.09 -11.31
CA TYR A 285 -11.68 -31.92 -9.88
C TYR A 285 -10.55 -31.09 -9.28
N PHE A 286 -10.84 -30.31 -8.23
CA PHE A 286 -9.80 -29.61 -7.48
C PHE A 286 -9.62 -30.25 -6.10
N TYR A 287 -8.38 -30.41 -5.68
CA TYR A 287 -8.03 -30.99 -4.38
C TYR A 287 -7.24 -29.98 -3.54
N ARG A 288 -7.49 -29.98 -2.22
CA ARG A 288 -6.78 -29.19 -1.22
C ARG A 288 -6.49 -30.07 -0.01
N ASP A 289 -5.25 -30.08 0.49
CA ASP A 289 -4.81 -30.89 1.63
C ASP A 289 -5.21 -32.37 1.54
N GLY A 290 -5.23 -32.93 0.33
CA GLY A 290 -5.63 -34.31 0.04
C GLY A 290 -7.15 -34.54 -0.03
N GLY A 291 -7.97 -33.53 0.27
CA GLY A 291 -9.43 -33.55 0.15
C GLY A 291 -9.94 -33.03 -1.18
N ARG A 292 -10.99 -33.64 -1.73
CA ARG A 292 -11.67 -33.15 -2.94
C ARG A 292 -12.60 -32.00 -2.59
N MET A 293 -12.52 -30.92 -3.36
CA MET A 293 -13.32 -29.71 -3.15
C MET A 293 -14.69 -29.79 -3.85
N SER A 294 -15.64 -29.00 -3.35
CA SER A 294 -16.97 -28.78 -3.93
C SER A 294 -17.41 -27.33 -3.70
N GLY A 295 -18.26 -26.79 -4.57
CA GLY A 295 -18.69 -25.39 -4.54
C GLY A 295 -17.74 -24.46 -5.32
N TRP A 296 -17.83 -23.17 -5.04
CA TRP A 296 -17.01 -22.14 -5.68
C TRP A 296 -15.56 -22.20 -5.23
N ILE A 297 -14.62 -22.09 -6.18
CA ILE A 297 -13.19 -21.98 -5.92
C ILE A 297 -12.54 -20.93 -6.82
N ASN A 298 -11.42 -20.35 -6.38
CA ASN A 298 -10.65 -19.40 -7.16
C ASN A 298 -9.13 -19.62 -6.96
N PRO A 299 -8.56 -20.70 -7.52
CA PRO A 299 -7.18 -21.12 -7.24
C PRO A 299 -6.11 -20.45 -8.12
N ASP A 300 -6.50 -19.73 -9.17
CA ASP A 300 -5.57 -19.16 -10.15
C ASP A 300 -6.00 -17.76 -10.65
N GLY A 301 -6.98 -17.16 -9.97
CA GLY A 301 -7.56 -15.85 -10.32
C GLY A 301 -8.88 -15.96 -11.08
N TYR A 302 -9.30 -17.18 -11.45
CA TYR A 302 -10.55 -17.44 -12.14
C TYR A 302 -11.54 -18.15 -11.22
N TRP A 303 -12.82 -17.79 -11.34
CA TRP A 303 -13.88 -18.48 -10.61
C TRP A 303 -14.29 -19.75 -11.36
N TYR A 304 -14.27 -20.86 -10.64
CA TYR A 304 -14.80 -22.14 -11.09
C TYR A 304 -15.87 -22.60 -10.10
N TYR A 305 -16.80 -23.42 -10.59
CA TYR A 305 -17.74 -24.11 -9.73
C TYR A 305 -17.52 -25.62 -9.83
N LEU A 306 -17.35 -26.26 -8.68
CA LEU A 306 -17.24 -27.71 -8.53
C LEU A 306 -18.60 -28.24 -8.07
N ASP A 307 -19.37 -28.80 -8.97
CA ASP A 307 -20.76 -29.19 -8.73
C ASP A 307 -20.86 -30.24 -7.60
N PRO A 308 -21.44 -29.90 -6.43
CA PRO A 308 -21.58 -30.85 -5.32
C PRO A 308 -22.46 -32.06 -5.67
N SER A 309 -23.43 -31.89 -6.59
CA SER A 309 -24.30 -32.99 -7.04
C SER A 309 -23.55 -34.00 -7.92
N GLU A 310 -22.44 -33.58 -8.52
CA GLU A 310 -21.55 -34.39 -9.36
C GLU A 310 -20.22 -34.71 -8.64
N LEU A 311 -20.26 -34.80 -7.30
CA LEU A 311 -19.12 -35.14 -6.45
C LEU A 311 -17.91 -34.20 -6.64
N GLY A 312 -18.18 -32.91 -6.86
CA GLY A 312 -17.15 -31.87 -7.03
C GLY A 312 -16.57 -31.77 -8.44
N ALA A 313 -17.28 -32.28 -9.46
CA ALA A 313 -16.84 -32.14 -10.83
C ALA A 313 -16.94 -30.67 -11.28
N MET A 314 -15.90 -30.17 -11.95
CA MET A 314 -15.87 -28.82 -12.49
C MET A 314 -16.94 -28.65 -13.57
N VAL A 315 -17.73 -27.59 -13.44
CA VAL A 315 -18.67 -27.14 -14.45
C VAL A 315 -17.91 -26.48 -15.59
N THR A 316 -18.25 -26.83 -16.83
CA THR A 316 -17.59 -26.28 -18.03
C THR A 316 -18.55 -26.26 -19.22
N GLY A 317 -18.39 -25.26 -20.10
CA GLY A 317 -19.06 -25.15 -21.39
C GLY A 317 -20.57 -24.98 -21.31
N THR A 318 -21.09 -24.47 -20.20
CA THR A 318 -22.54 -24.41 -19.93
C THR A 318 -22.91 -23.27 -19.00
N THR A 319 -24.21 -22.98 -18.91
CA THR A 319 -24.79 -22.10 -17.91
C THR A 319 -25.47 -22.94 -16.81
N MET A 320 -25.14 -22.67 -15.55
CA MET A 320 -25.78 -23.31 -14.39
C MET A 320 -26.51 -22.30 -13.52
N THR A 321 -27.65 -22.72 -12.97
CA THR A 321 -28.33 -21.96 -11.92
C THR A 321 -27.83 -22.41 -10.56
N ILE A 322 -27.12 -21.54 -9.86
CA ILE A 322 -26.55 -21.78 -8.53
C ILE A 322 -27.23 -20.76 -7.60
N ASP A 323 -27.91 -21.25 -6.56
CA ASP A 323 -28.66 -20.44 -5.59
C ASP A 323 -29.66 -19.45 -6.24
N GLY A 324 -30.29 -19.88 -7.34
CA GLY A 324 -31.28 -19.07 -8.08
C GLY A 324 -30.68 -18.05 -9.06
N VAL A 325 -29.35 -17.98 -9.18
CA VAL A 325 -28.63 -17.09 -10.10
C VAL A 325 -27.98 -17.90 -11.23
N GLY A 326 -28.10 -17.43 -12.47
CA GLY A 326 -27.48 -18.07 -13.64
C GLY A 326 -26.03 -17.63 -13.84
N TYR A 327 -25.10 -18.58 -13.89
CA TYR A 327 -23.67 -18.38 -14.14
C TYR A 327 -23.24 -19.15 -15.39
N THR A 328 -22.50 -18.51 -16.29
CA THR A 328 -22.00 -19.14 -17.52
C THR A 328 -20.52 -19.46 -17.37
N PHE A 329 -20.14 -20.67 -17.73
CA PHE A 329 -18.76 -21.18 -17.67
C PHE A 329 -18.29 -21.52 -19.08
N ASP A 330 -17.08 -21.08 -19.44
CA ASP A 330 -16.47 -21.43 -20.72
C ASP A 330 -16.00 -22.89 -20.76
N ALA A 331 -15.42 -23.32 -21.90
CA ALA A 331 -14.93 -24.69 -22.09
C ALA A 331 -13.79 -25.10 -21.14
N ASN A 332 -13.16 -24.15 -20.45
CA ASN A 332 -12.14 -24.39 -19.43
C ASN A 332 -12.71 -24.31 -18.00
N GLY A 333 -14.01 -24.06 -17.86
CA GLY A 333 -14.69 -23.94 -16.56
C GLY A 333 -14.58 -22.58 -15.91
N VAL A 334 -14.06 -21.58 -16.61
CA VAL A 334 -13.95 -20.21 -16.09
C VAL A 334 -15.29 -19.50 -16.19
N MET A 335 -15.79 -19.00 -15.07
CA MET A 335 -16.99 -18.15 -14.99
C MET A 335 -16.77 -16.86 -15.80
N GLN A 336 -17.73 -16.53 -16.67
CA GLN A 336 -17.71 -15.37 -17.57
C GLN A 336 -18.45 -14.16 -17.01
#